data_AF-A0A932TYA7-F1
#
_entry.id   AF-A0A932TYA7-F1
#
_cell.length_a   1.000
_cell.length_b   1.000
_cell.length_c   1.000
_cell.angle_alpha   90.00
_cell.angle_beta   90.00
_cell.angle_gamma   90.00
#
_symmetry.space_group_name_H-M   'P 1'
#
loop_
_entity.id
_entity.type
_entity.pdbx_description
1 polymer ?
#
loop_
_entity_poly.entity_id
_entity_poly.type
_entity_poly.pdbx_seq_one_letter_code
_entity_poly.pdbx_strand_id
1 'polypeptide(L)'
;MPVVVHGRVRSGALELSDPLPMPEGTEVTVSIEAVGVPRRCKAMSDEEFLALPFFGIWADREEMQDSVAWVRKVREAWQERSQPSG
;
A
#
# COMPACT_ATOMS: atom_id res chain seq x y z
N MET A 1 21.46 -9.91 -15.45
CA MET A 1 20.35 -10.75 -14.95
C MET A 1 20.62 -11.03 -13.49
N PRO A 2 19.66 -10.80 -12.56
CA PRO A 2 19.85 -11.19 -11.16
C PRO A 2 19.88 -12.72 -11.05
N VAL A 3 20.82 -13.26 -10.28
CA VAL A 3 20.87 -14.68 -9.93
C VAL A 3 20.07 -14.86 -8.64
N VAL A 4 19.02 -15.69 -8.69
CA VAL A 4 18.22 -16.03 -7.51
C VAL A 4 18.79 -17.33 -6.91
N VAL A 5 19.20 -17.26 -5.65
CA VAL A 5 19.73 -18.42 -4.91
C VAL A 5 18.91 -18.62 -3.64
N HIS A 6 18.58 -19.87 -3.35
CA HIS A 6 17.83 -20.23 -2.15
C HIS A 6 18.79 -20.65 -1.03
N GLY A 7 18.70 -19.95 0.09
CA GLY A 7 19.39 -20.29 1.33
C GLY A 7 18.40 -20.46 2.49
N ARG A 8 18.85 -21.12 3.56
CA ARG A 8 18.11 -21.19 4.82
C ARG A 8 18.81 -20.35 5.87
N VAL A 9 18.04 -19.68 6.71
CA VAL A 9 18.60 -18.97 7.86
C VAL A 9 18.85 -19.99 8.98
N ARG A 10 20.11 -20.10 9.44
CA ARG A 10 20.49 -20.89 10.62
C ARG A 10 21.34 -20.04 11.55
N SER A 11 20.97 -19.98 12.83
CA SER A 11 21.69 -19.21 13.86
C SER A 11 21.93 -17.74 13.49
N GLY A 12 21.02 -17.13 12.73
CA GLY A 12 21.13 -15.74 12.27
C GLY A 12 22.02 -15.54 11.02
N ALA A 13 22.63 -16.59 10.48
CA ALA A 13 23.39 -16.56 9.23
C ALA A 13 22.57 -17.15 8.08
N LEU A 14 22.75 -16.62 6.87
CA LEU A 14 22.22 -17.20 5.63
C LEU A 14 23.15 -18.34 5.17
N GLU A 15 22.71 -19.58 5.30
CA GLU A 15 23.39 -20.73 4.73
C GLU A 15 22.85 -20.98 3.31
N LEU A 16 23.70 -20.81 2.30
CA LEU A 16 23.39 -21.18 0.93
C LEU A 16 23.59 -22.70 0.75
N SER A 17 22.69 -23.34 0.00
CA SER A 17 22.80 -24.78 -0.26
C SER A 17 23.95 -25.08 -1.23
N ASP A 18 24.19 -24.17 -2.17
CA ASP A 18 25.24 -24.25 -3.18
C ASP A 18 26.12 -22.99 -3.14
N PRO A 19 27.41 -23.09 -3.51
CA PRO A 19 28.28 -21.93 -3.66
C PRO A 19 27.74 -20.94 -4.70
N LEU A 20 27.94 -19.64 -4.45
CA LEU A 20 27.60 -18.61 -5.44
C LEU A 20 28.47 -18.79 -6.69
N PRO A 21 27.88 -18.86 -7.90
CA PRO A 21 28.63 -18.98 -9.15
C PRO A 21 29.20 -17.60 -9.56
N MET A 22 29.96 -16.98 -8.67
CA MET A 22 30.57 -15.66 -8.87
C MET A 22 32.05 -15.71 -8.50
N PRO A 23 32.90 -14.96 -9.22
CA PRO A 23 34.32 -14.88 -8.89
C PRO A 23 34.54 -14.18 -7.55
N GLU A 24 35.66 -14.51 -6.91
CA GLU A 24 36.10 -13.87 -5.68
C GLU A 24 36.24 -12.35 -5.88
N GLY A 25 35.80 -11.56 -4.90
CA GLY A 25 35.82 -10.09 -4.94
C GLY A 25 34.61 -9.43 -5.62
N THR A 26 33.58 -10.20 -6.00
CA THR A 26 32.33 -9.64 -6.56
C THR A 26 31.49 -8.97 -5.48
N GLU A 27 31.13 -7.70 -5.66
CA GLU A 27 30.18 -6.99 -4.81
C GLU A 27 28.75 -7.44 -5.12
N VAL A 28 27.97 -7.78 -4.08
CA VAL A 28 26.62 -8.34 -4.23
C VAL A 28 25.61 -7.64 -3.33
N THR A 29 24.42 -7.38 -3.87
CA THR A 29 23.25 -6.90 -3.12
C THR A 29 22.35 -8.08 -2.80
N VAL A 30 22.05 -8.30 -1.52
CA VAL A 30 21.20 -9.40 -1.06
C VAL A 30 19.77 -8.90 -0.83
N SER A 31 18.81 -9.45 -1.58
CA SER A 31 17.38 -9.30 -1.31
C SER A 31 16.87 -10.55 -0.58
N ILE A 32 16.35 -10.39 0.63
CA ILE A 32 15.84 -11.49 1.45
C ILE A 32 14.32 -11.47 1.41
N GLU A 33 13.74 -12.48 0.79
CA GLU A 33 12.30 -12.72 0.82
C GLU A 33 11.99 -13.97 1.65
N ALA A 34 11.11 -13.83 2.65
CA ALA A 34 10.68 -14.94 3.46
C ALA A 34 9.76 -15.87 2.65
N VAL A 35 10.29 -17.00 2.19
CA VAL A 35 9.52 -18.01 1.46
C VAL A 35 8.70 -18.84 2.45
N GLY A 36 7.38 -18.84 2.30
CA GLY A 36 6.48 -19.72 3.07
C GLY A 36 6.09 -19.22 4.47
N VAL A 37 6.54 -18.03 4.90
CA VAL A 37 5.86 -17.35 6.00
C VAL A 37 4.56 -16.80 5.42
N PRO A 38 3.37 -17.26 5.85
CA PRO A 38 2.14 -16.62 5.42
C PRO A 38 2.29 -15.15 5.82
N ARG A 39 2.20 -14.23 4.85
CA ARG A 39 1.92 -12.82 5.13
C ARG A 39 0.63 -12.82 5.94
N ARG A 40 0.73 -12.90 7.26
CA ARG A 40 -0.41 -12.85 8.18
C ARG A 40 -0.80 -11.38 8.33
N CYS A 41 -1.18 -10.78 7.22
CA CYS A 41 -2.30 -9.86 7.28
C CYS A 41 -3.49 -10.78 7.06
N LYS A 42 -4.25 -11.08 8.12
CA LYS A 42 -5.58 -11.68 7.93
C LYS A 42 -6.30 -10.74 6.98
N ALA A 43 -6.62 -11.21 5.77
CA ALA A 43 -7.45 -10.43 4.87
C ALA A 43 -8.74 -10.14 5.64
N MET A 44 -9.01 -8.85 5.82
CA MET A 44 -10.22 -8.39 6.47
C MET A 44 -11.40 -8.85 5.61
N SER A 45 -12.45 -9.42 6.21
CA SER A 45 -13.66 -9.71 5.44
C SER A 45 -14.35 -8.41 5.03
N ASP A 46 -15.22 -8.47 4.02
CA ASP A 46 -15.99 -7.30 3.58
C ASP A 46 -16.80 -6.72 4.74
N GLU A 47 -17.36 -7.57 5.62
CA GLU A 47 -18.09 -7.14 6.82
C GLU A 47 -17.17 -6.47 7.84
N GLU A 48 -15.97 -7.02 8.08
CA GLU A 48 -14.98 -6.42 8.97
C GLU A 48 -14.50 -5.06 8.43
N PHE A 49 -14.43 -4.89 7.10
CA PHE A 49 -14.06 -3.65 6.44
C PHE A 49 -15.17 -2.59 6.51
N LEU A 50 -16.42 -2.99 6.27
CA LEU A 50 -17.59 -2.12 6.38
C LEU A 50 -17.88 -1.69 7.83
N ALA A 51 -17.44 -2.48 8.82
CA ALA A 51 -17.55 -2.16 10.24
C ALA A 51 -16.50 -1.16 10.75
N LEU A 52 -15.56 -0.72 9.90
CA LEU A 52 -14.56 0.27 10.30
C LEU A 52 -15.22 1.62 10.61
N PRO A 53 -14.77 2.32 11.66
CA PRO A 53 -15.42 3.54 12.14
C PRO A 53 -15.39 4.72 11.16
N PHE A 54 -14.58 4.64 10.11
CA PHE A 54 -14.52 5.65 9.04
C PHE A 54 -15.42 5.32 7.85
N PHE A 55 -15.93 4.09 7.75
CA PHE A 55 -16.88 3.74 6.71
C PHE A 55 -18.24 4.38 7.04
N GLY A 56 -18.85 5.05 6.07
CA GLY A 56 -20.16 5.70 6.27
C GLY A 56 -20.17 6.98 7.12
N ILE A 57 -19.01 7.53 7.53
CA ILE A 57 -18.96 8.76 8.36
C ILE A 57 -19.59 10.01 7.74
N TRP A 58 -19.87 9.97 6.43
CA TRP A 58 -20.54 11.04 5.71
C TRP A 58 -22.04 10.76 5.49
N ALA A 59 -22.54 9.56 5.82
CA ALA A 59 -23.89 9.12 5.48
C ALA A 59 -24.98 10.05 6.03
N ASP A 60 -24.78 10.59 7.23
CA ASP A 60 -25.75 11.48 7.90
C ASP A 60 -25.60 12.96 7.52
N ARG A 61 -24.65 13.30 6.64
CA ARG A 61 -24.47 14.67 6.19
C ARG A 61 -25.57 15.04 5.20
N GLU A 62 -26.17 16.20 5.42
CA GLU A 62 -27.21 16.74 4.54
C GLU A 62 -26.72 16.85 3.08
N GLU A 63 -25.44 17.17 2.90
CA GLU A 63 -24.81 17.27 1.58
C GLU A 63 -24.73 15.93 0.84
N MET A 64 -24.82 14.79 1.54
CA MET A 64 -24.86 13.46 0.90
C MET A 64 -26.25 13.08 0.39
N GLN A 65 -27.31 13.82 0.74
CA GLN A 65 -28.66 13.63 0.17
C GLN A 65 -28.71 14.03 -1.31
N ASP A 66 -27.95 15.06 -1.69
CA ASP A 66 -27.72 15.45 -3.09
C ASP A 66 -26.27 15.91 -3.29
N SER A 67 -25.38 14.91 -3.36
CA SER A 67 -23.94 15.13 -3.53
C SER A 67 -23.62 15.90 -4.83
N VAL A 68 -24.45 15.78 -5.86
CA VAL A 68 -24.24 16.46 -7.15
C VAL A 68 -24.51 17.96 -7.01
N ALA A 69 -25.63 18.33 -6.39
CA ALA A 69 -25.94 19.73 -6.12
C ALA A 69 -24.90 20.37 -5.21
N TRP A 70 -24.45 19.66 -4.16
CA TRP A 70 -23.42 20.15 -3.27
C TRP A 70 -22.09 20.42 -3.99
N VAL A 71 -21.61 19.49 -4.82
CA VAL A 71 -20.35 19.68 -5.59
C VAL A 71 -20.45 20.88 -6.54
N ARG A 72 -21.61 21.12 -7.17
CA ARG A 72 -21.82 22.29 -8.04
C ARG A 72 -21.67 23.59 -7.27
N LYS A 73 -22.32 23.71 -6.12
CA LYS A 73 -22.22 24.87 -5.23
C LYS A 73 -20.78 25.12 -4.78
N VAL A 74 -20.06 24.07 -4.39
CA VAL A 74 -18.64 24.17 -4.01
C VAL A 74 -17.81 24.68 -5.20
N ARG A 75 -18.03 24.13 -6.40
CA ARG A 75 -17.29 24.53 -7.61
C ARG A 75 -17.53 26.00 -7.97
N GLU A 76 -18.76 26.50 -7.88
CA GLU A 76 -19.10 27.90 -8.13
C GLU A 76 -18.36 28.82 -7.14
N ALA A 77 -18.40 28.52 -5.85
CA ALA A 77 -17.67 29.29 -4.83
C ALA A 77 -16.15 29.33 -5.06
N TRP A 78 -15.56 28.23 -5.55
CA TRP A 78 -14.15 28.22 -5.94
C TRP A 78 -13.86 29.09 -7.18
N GLN A 79 -14.78 29.11 -8.15
CA GLN A 79 -14.63 29.94 -9.35
C GLN A 79 -14.74 31.43 -9.00
N GLU A 80 -15.70 31.82 -8.15
CA GLU A 80 -15.83 33.20 -7.66
C GLU A 80 -14.57 33.67 -6.94
N ARG A 81 -14.00 32.82 -6.07
CA ARG A 81 -12.75 33.13 -5.35
C ARG A 81 -11.54 33.31 -6.28
N SER A 82 -11.56 32.65 -7.44
CA SER A 82 -10.45 32.66 -8.40
C SER A 82 -10.56 33.79 -9.43
N GLN A 83 -11.65 34.55 -9.44
CA GLN A 83 -11.77 35.73 -10.30
C GLN A 83 -11.14 36.94 -9.60
N PRO A 84 -10.13 37.59 -10.21
CA PRO A 84 -9.67 38.88 -9.72
C PRO A 84 -10.81 39.88 -9.93
N SER A 85 -11.21 40.57 -8.86
CA SER A 85 -12.07 41.75 -8.93
C SER A 85 -11.38 42.79 -9.82
N GLY A 86 -11.92 42.98 -11.03
CA GLY A 86 -11.48 44.02 -11.97
C GLY A 86 -11.77 45.42 -11.46
#